data_AF-R4WLH6-F1
#
_entry.id   AF-R4WLH6-F1
#
_cell.length_a   1.000
_cell.length_b   1.000
_cell.length_c   1.000
_cell.angle_alpha   90.00
_cell.angle_beta   90.00
_cell.angle_gamma   90.00
#
_symmetry.space_group_name_H-M   'P 1'
#
loop_
_entity.id
_entity.type
_entity.pdbx_description
1 polymer ?
#
loop_
_entity_poly.entity_id
_entity_poly.type
_entity_poly.pdbx_seq_one_letter_code
_entity_poly.pdbx_strand_id
1 'polypeptide(L)'
;MLVHGERHAARSVPLVWHVLFLPLHRKSAPALRTLRCEMLCHAPGTIIAWNVAHFSPESVPARRAERSPESCLTWRLKMSIRIGDEAPDFTAETTEGTIRFHEWIGDKWAILFSHPKDFTPVCTTELGYMAKLKPEFEKRNTKVIGLSIDPVTNHSQWAKDIEETQGTAVNYPMIGDADLNVAKLYDMIHPNASGGSPRTANDNATIRAVFLIGPDKKVKATFTYPMSAGRNFDEVLRLLDALQLNAKHTVATPVNWRPGEDVIIPTSVSDEDAKKKYPDGFKTLKPYLRTVAQPK
;
A
#
# COMPACT_ATOMS: atom_id res chain seq x y z
N MET A 1 -55.26 -17.45 -20.10
CA MET A 1 -54.11 -17.95 -20.88
C MET A 1 -52.95 -18.13 -19.91
N LEU A 2 -52.74 -19.38 -19.49
CA LEU A 2 -51.61 -19.81 -18.68
C LEU A 2 -50.39 -19.92 -19.58
N VAL A 3 -49.26 -19.34 -19.19
CA VAL A 3 -47.95 -19.67 -19.77
C VAL A 3 -47.02 -20.02 -18.62
N HIS A 4 -46.74 -21.32 -18.51
CA HIS A 4 -45.70 -21.90 -17.67
C HIS A 4 -44.34 -21.67 -18.32
N GLY A 5 -43.35 -21.23 -17.54
CA GLY A 5 -41.94 -21.25 -17.89
C GLY A 5 -41.16 -21.97 -16.80
N GLU A 6 -40.70 -23.17 -17.11
CA GLU A 6 -40.03 -24.11 -16.22
C GLU A 6 -38.64 -23.63 -15.78
N ARG A 7 -38.30 -23.92 -14.52
CA ARG A 7 -36.98 -23.71 -13.93
C ARG A 7 -36.12 -24.96 -14.17
N HIS A 8 -34.98 -24.80 -14.86
CA HIS A 8 -33.96 -25.84 -14.91
C HIS A 8 -33.08 -25.78 -13.65
N ALA A 9 -33.17 -26.82 -12.82
CA ALA A 9 -32.28 -27.06 -11.69
C ALA A 9 -31.00 -27.79 -12.17
N ALA A 10 -29.85 -27.14 -12.03
CA ALA A 10 -28.56 -27.76 -12.25
C ALA A 10 -28.20 -28.65 -11.03
N ARG A 11 -28.03 -29.95 -11.27
CA ARG A 11 -27.60 -30.93 -10.27
C ARG A 11 -26.08 -30.86 -10.07
N SER A 12 -25.66 -30.60 -8.84
CA SER A 12 -24.27 -30.66 -8.38
C SER A 12 -23.85 -32.12 -8.14
N VAL A 13 -22.69 -32.50 -8.68
CA VAL A 13 -22.03 -33.80 -8.44
C VAL A 13 -20.96 -33.60 -7.35
N PRO A 14 -20.94 -34.38 -6.26
CA PRO A 14 -19.91 -34.24 -5.23
C PRO A 14 -18.64 -35.03 -5.62
N LEU A 15 -17.50 -34.33 -5.68
CA LEU A 15 -16.17 -34.98 -5.73
C LEU A 15 -15.82 -35.53 -4.33
N VAL A 16 -15.72 -36.85 -4.24
CA VAL A 16 -15.26 -37.55 -3.03
C VAL A 16 -13.73 -37.62 -3.05
N TRP A 17 -13.08 -36.91 -2.12
CA TRP A 17 -11.65 -37.04 -1.86
C TRP A 17 -11.40 -38.23 -0.93
N HIS A 18 -10.68 -39.25 -1.41
CA HIS A 18 -10.16 -40.32 -0.56
C HIS A 18 -8.89 -39.84 0.15
N VAL A 19 -8.93 -39.76 1.47
CA VAL A 19 -7.76 -39.56 2.34
C VAL A 19 -7.25 -40.94 2.76
N LEU A 20 -6.10 -41.36 2.21
CA LEU A 20 -5.39 -42.54 2.70
C LEU A 20 -4.60 -42.16 3.97
N PHE A 21 -4.98 -42.77 5.10
CA PHE A 21 -4.16 -42.85 6.31
C PHE A 21 -3.18 -44.01 6.18
N LEU A 22 -1.88 -43.75 6.38
CA LEU A 22 -0.86 -44.77 6.62
C LEU A 22 -0.21 -44.52 8.00
N PRO A 23 0.07 -45.55 8.81
CA PRO A 23 0.47 -45.38 10.21
C PRO A 23 1.95 -45.05 10.37
N LEU A 24 2.24 -44.30 11.44
CA LEU A 24 3.56 -43.97 11.96
C LEU A 24 4.37 -45.21 12.38
N HIS A 25 5.61 -45.30 11.92
CA HIS A 25 6.66 -46.05 12.62
C HIS A 25 7.90 -45.20 12.85
N ARG A 26 8.25 -45.08 14.15
CA ARG A 26 9.48 -44.48 14.69
C ARG A 26 10.71 -45.21 14.14
N LYS A 27 11.77 -44.45 13.82
CA LYS A 27 13.16 -44.74 14.22
C LYS A 27 14.11 -43.56 13.93
N SER A 28 14.72 -43.07 15.01
CA SER A 28 16.10 -42.54 15.15
C SER A 28 16.66 -41.49 14.16
N ALA A 29 17.04 -40.33 14.72
CA ALA A 29 17.90 -39.31 14.11
C ALA A 29 19.33 -39.83 13.84
N PRO A 30 20.07 -39.20 12.89
CA PRO A 30 21.28 -38.52 13.33
C PRO A 30 21.61 -37.19 12.60
N ALA A 31 22.24 -36.31 13.38
CA ALA A 31 23.31 -35.34 13.10
C ALA A 31 23.35 -34.53 11.78
N LEU A 32 23.37 -33.21 12.00
CA LEU A 32 23.81 -32.14 11.10
C LEU A 32 25.07 -32.48 10.28
N ARG A 33 24.99 -32.28 8.95
CA ARG A 33 26.12 -31.84 8.13
C ARG A 33 25.66 -30.79 7.12
N THR A 34 26.34 -29.65 7.18
CA THR A 34 26.30 -28.51 6.27
C THR A 34 26.55 -28.97 4.83
N LEU A 35 25.56 -28.81 3.95
CA LEU A 35 25.72 -28.97 2.51
C LEU A 35 26.15 -27.64 1.90
N ARG A 36 27.45 -27.57 1.60
CA ARG A 36 28.06 -26.60 0.70
C ARG A 36 27.77 -27.10 -0.73
N CYS A 37 26.95 -26.37 -1.49
CA CYS A 37 26.68 -26.71 -2.89
C CYS A 37 27.67 -25.94 -3.76
N GLU A 38 28.76 -26.59 -4.16
CA GLU A 38 29.65 -26.13 -5.22
C GLU A 38 29.05 -26.51 -6.58
N MET A 39 28.84 -25.50 -7.42
CA MET A 39 28.32 -25.63 -8.78
C MET A 39 29.45 -26.10 -9.70
N LEU A 40 29.39 -27.37 -10.10
CA LEU A 40 30.23 -27.97 -11.13
C LEU A 40 29.78 -27.49 -12.52
N CYS A 41 30.55 -26.61 -13.14
CA CYS A 41 30.48 -26.36 -14.58
C CYS A 41 31.50 -27.27 -15.28
N HIS A 42 31.03 -28.19 -16.12
CA HIS A 42 31.85 -28.95 -17.07
C HIS A 42 32.17 -28.09 -18.31
N ALA A 43 33.41 -28.18 -18.78
CA ALA A 43 33.83 -27.77 -20.11
C ALA A 43 34.52 -28.96 -20.80
N PRO A 44 34.47 -29.08 -22.14
CA PRO A 44 35.40 -29.92 -22.87
C PRO A 44 36.34 -29.10 -23.77
N GLY A 45 37.65 -29.32 -23.55
CA GLY A 45 38.65 -29.47 -24.61
C GLY A 45 39.21 -28.22 -25.28
N THR A 46 40.49 -27.93 -25.02
CA THR A 46 41.57 -27.93 -26.04
C THR A 46 42.92 -27.87 -25.33
N ILE A 47 43.82 -28.78 -25.72
CA ILE A 47 45.19 -28.94 -25.23
C ILE A 47 46.09 -27.95 -25.99
N ILE A 48 46.84 -27.09 -25.30
CA ILE A 48 48.05 -26.44 -25.84
C ILE A 48 49.15 -26.50 -24.77
N ALA A 49 50.34 -26.84 -25.25
CA ALA A 49 51.51 -27.25 -24.48
C ALA A 49 52.20 -26.14 -23.67
N TRP A 50 52.84 -26.64 -22.61
CA TRP A 50 53.86 -26.12 -21.72
C TRP A 50 54.68 -24.90 -22.16
N ASN A 51 54.76 -23.91 -21.27
CA ASN A 51 55.99 -23.18 -21.04
C ASN A 51 56.17 -22.99 -19.53
N VAL A 52 57.16 -23.68 -18.95
CA VAL A 52 57.49 -23.61 -17.52
C VAL A 52 58.50 -22.48 -17.33
N ALA A 53 58.00 -21.31 -16.95
CA ALA A 53 58.82 -20.26 -16.37
C ALA A 53 58.82 -20.45 -14.84
N HIS A 54 59.99 -20.76 -14.30
CA HIS A 54 60.24 -20.75 -12.86
C HIS A 54 60.05 -19.32 -12.33
N PHE A 55 59.09 -19.12 -11.41
CA PHE A 55 59.00 -17.89 -10.63
C PHE A 55 59.08 -18.21 -9.14
N SER A 56 60.06 -17.58 -8.50
CA SER A 56 60.34 -17.57 -7.07
C SER A 56 59.15 -17.00 -6.27
N PRO A 57 58.86 -17.50 -5.05
CA PRO A 57 57.76 -17.00 -4.25
C PRO A 57 58.16 -15.69 -3.57
N GLU A 58 58.01 -14.56 -4.27
CA GLU A 58 58.00 -13.26 -3.61
C GLU A 58 56.63 -12.99 -3.00
N SER A 59 56.68 -12.64 -1.72
CA SER A 59 55.60 -12.30 -0.80
C SER A 59 54.48 -11.44 -1.41
N VAL A 60 53.30 -12.02 -1.54
CA VAL A 60 52.05 -11.26 -1.68
C VAL A 60 51.70 -10.68 -0.32
N PRO A 61 51.61 -9.35 -0.14
CA PRO A 61 51.12 -8.80 1.11
C PRO A 61 49.63 -9.13 1.23
N ALA A 62 49.27 -9.86 2.29
CA ALA A 62 47.90 -10.09 2.68
C ALA A 62 47.24 -8.76 3.05
N ARG A 63 46.71 -8.04 2.05
CA ARG A 63 45.74 -6.97 2.29
C ARG A 63 44.45 -7.62 2.75
N ARG A 64 44.37 -7.84 4.07
CA ARG A 64 43.11 -8.05 4.77
C ARG A 64 42.34 -6.74 4.61
N ALA A 65 41.46 -6.69 3.61
CA ALA A 65 40.46 -5.64 3.55
C ALA A 65 39.57 -5.84 4.78
N GLU A 66 39.86 -5.12 5.85
CA GLU A 66 38.94 -4.90 6.96
C GLU A 66 37.74 -4.17 6.39
N ARG A 67 36.77 -4.93 5.87
CA ARG A 67 35.42 -4.42 5.68
C ARG A 67 34.90 -4.11 7.07
N SER A 68 34.62 -2.84 7.32
CA SER A 68 33.99 -2.42 8.56
C SER A 68 32.67 -3.20 8.74
N PRO A 69 32.32 -3.63 9.97
CA PRO A 69 31.07 -4.35 10.23
C PRO A 69 29.82 -3.53 9.85
N GLU A 70 29.96 -2.23 9.65
CA GLU A 70 28.86 -1.32 9.34
C GLU A 70 28.34 -1.42 7.90
N SER A 71 29.13 -1.97 6.97
CA SER A 71 28.68 -2.10 5.58
C SER A 71 27.76 -3.32 5.34
N CYS A 72 27.55 -4.16 6.35
CA CYS A 72 26.77 -5.40 6.23
C CYS A 72 25.35 -5.30 6.81
N LEU A 73 24.99 -4.17 7.45
CA LEU A 73 23.71 -3.96 8.14
C LEU A 73 22.78 -2.94 7.48
N THR A 74 23.15 -2.35 6.34
CA THR A 74 22.32 -1.38 5.61
C THR A 74 21.89 -1.86 4.22
N TRP A 75 21.79 -3.18 4.03
CA TRP A 75 20.67 -3.67 3.23
C TRP A 75 19.40 -3.40 4.05
N ARG A 76 18.92 -2.15 4.02
CA ARG A 76 17.56 -1.81 4.45
C ARG A 76 16.67 -2.76 3.66
N LEU A 77 16.26 -3.85 4.31
CA LEU A 77 15.15 -4.68 3.88
C LEU A 77 14.03 -3.68 3.62
N LYS A 78 13.74 -3.46 2.35
CA LYS A 78 12.75 -2.50 1.90
C LYS A 78 11.41 -3.10 2.29
N MET A 79 10.99 -2.79 3.50
CA MET A 79 9.75 -3.29 4.08
C MET A 79 8.61 -2.58 3.34
N SER A 80 7.75 -3.37 2.69
CA SER A 80 6.45 -2.90 2.20
C SER A 80 5.73 -2.18 3.35
N ILE A 81 5.19 -0.98 3.11
CA ILE A 81 4.44 -0.25 4.13
C ILE A 81 3.19 -1.04 4.53
N ARG A 82 2.97 -1.23 5.83
CA ARG A 82 1.80 -1.90 6.39
C ARG A 82 0.94 -0.94 7.19
N ILE A 83 -0.32 -1.32 7.40
CA ILE A 83 -1.21 -0.62 8.33
C ILE A 83 -0.58 -0.67 9.73
N GLY A 84 -0.52 0.49 10.38
CA GLY A 84 0.10 0.68 11.70
C GLY A 84 1.54 1.16 11.66
N ASP A 85 2.23 1.05 10.52
CA ASP A 85 3.58 1.59 10.35
C ASP A 85 3.53 3.13 10.36
N GLU A 86 4.62 3.74 10.82
CA GLU A 86 4.83 5.16 10.65
C GLU A 86 5.05 5.48 9.17
N ALA A 87 4.30 6.44 8.65
CA ALA A 87 4.42 6.90 7.27
C ALA A 87 5.81 7.53 7.08
N PRO A 88 6.59 7.13 6.07
CA PRO A 88 7.91 7.71 5.83
C PRO A 88 7.87 9.23 5.72
N ASP A 89 8.72 9.92 6.48
CA ASP A 89 8.92 11.37 6.30
C ASP A 89 9.80 11.62 5.07
N PHE A 90 9.51 12.71 4.35
CA PHE A 90 10.24 13.09 3.15
C PHE A 90 10.19 14.61 2.93
N THR A 91 11.16 15.11 2.18
CA THR A 91 11.13 16.47 1.61
C THR A 91 10.89 16.37 0.12
N ALA A 92 9.94 17.13 -0.41
CA ALA A 92 9.61 17.11 -1.83
C ALA A 92 9.14 18.47 -2.34
N GLU A 93 9.41 18.73 -3.61
CA GLU A 93 8.88 19.87 -4.35
C GLU A 93 7.43 19.62 -4.73
N THR A 94 6.57 20.62 -4.52
CA THR A 94 5.16 20.57 -4.90
C THR A 94 4.76 21.82 -5.67
N THR A 95 3.57 21.78 -6.29
CA THR A 95 2.94 22.96 -6.92
C THR A 95 2.69 24.12 -5.96
N GLU A 96 2.73 23.92 -4.64
CA GLU A 96 2.55 24.94 -3.61
C GLU A 96 3.87 25.25 -2.85
N GLY A 97 5.01 24.80 -3.39
CA GLY A 97 6.33 24.97 -2.80
C GLY A 97 6.88 23.70 -2.14
N THR A 98 8.12 23.77 -1.64
CA THR A 98 8.77 22.66 -0.94
C THR A 98 8.07 22.35 0.38
N ILE A 99 7.83 21.08 0.65
CA ILE A 99 7.30 20.62 1.93
C ILE A 99 8.22 19.59 2.57
N ARG A 100 8.14 19.49 3.90
CA ARG A 100 8.51 18.28 4.64
C ARG A 100 7.24 17.59 5.12
N PHE A 101 7.04 16.33 4.77
CA PHE A 101 5.73 15.69 4.83
C PHE A 101 5.13 15.67 6.25
N HIS A 102 5.93 15.34 7.27
CA HIS A 102 5.45 15.31 8.66
C HIS A 102 5.12 16.69 9.23
N GLU A 103 5.87 17.72 8.83
CA GLU A 103 5.59 19.11 9.21
C GLU A 103 4.35 19.62 8.47
N TRP A 104 4.21 19.28 7.18
CA TRP A 104 3.05 19.62 6.37
C TRP A 104 1.76 18.98 6.88
N ILE A 105 1.76 17.69 7.26
CA ILE A 105 0.56 17.06 7.83
C ILE A 105 0.20 17.66 9.21
N GLY A 106 1.18 18.04 10.03
CA GLY A 106 0.96 18.63 11.35
C GLY A 106 0.18 17.69 12.28
N ASP A 107 -0.89 18.20 12.90
CA ASP A 107 -1.81 17.46 13.79
C ASP A 107 -3.06 16.95 13.05
N LYS A 108 -3.05 16.97 11.72
CA LYS A 108 -4.20 16.60 10.87
C LYS A 108 -4.07 15.18 10.35
N TRP A 109 -5.16 14.69 9.78
CA TRP A 109 -5.11 13.52 8.89
C TRP A 109 -4.54 13.92 7.52
N ALA A 110 -4.01 12.96 6.76
CA ALA A 110 -3.63 13.16 5.38
C ALA A 110 -4.11 12.03 4.45
N ILE A 111 -4.53 12.42 3.25
CA ILE A 111 -4.69 11.54 2.09
C ILE A 111 -3.51 11.82 1.15
N LEU A 112 -2.56 10.88 1.11
CA LEU A 112 -1.52 10.87 0.07
C LEU A 112 -2.00 9.93 -1.03
N PHE A 113 -2.24 10.45 -2.22
CA PHE A 113 -2.65 9.63 -3.36
C PHE A 113 -1.77 9.92 -4.56
N SER A 114 -1.55 8.91 -5.37
CA SER A 114 -0.59 9.00 -6.47
C SER A 114 -1.23 8.59 -7.79
N HIS A 115 -0.73 9.13 -8.89
CA HIS A 115 -1.17 8.78 -10.24
C HIS A 115 0.04 8.52 -11.15
N PRO A 116 -0.09 7.66 -12.18
CA PRO A 116 1.07 7.19 -12.94
C PRO A 116 1.79 8.26 -13.76
N LYS A 117 1.04 9.18 -14.38
CA LYS A 117 1.57 10.20 -15.30
C LYS A 117 0.57 11.31 -15.58
N ASP A 118 1.05 12.52 -15.75
CA ASP A 118 0.30 13.68 -16.23
C ASP A 118 -0.18 13.51 -17.68
N PHE A 119 -1.17 14.30 -18.08
CA PHE A 119 -1.78 14.26 -19.42
C PHE A 119 -2.36 12.88 -19.78
N THR A 120 -2.92 12.17 -18.79
CA THR A 120 -3.57 10.86 -19.01
C THR A 120 -5.04 10.87 -18.59
N PRO A 121 -5.93 10.21 -19.36
CA PRO A 121 -7.38 10.46 -19.28
C PRO A 121 -8.01 10.08 -17.93
N VAL A 122 -7.68 8.91 -17.38
CA VAL A 122 -8.22 8.47 -16.07
C VAL A 122 -7.71 9.36 -14.95
N CYS A 123 -6.47 9.83 -15.03
CA CYS A 123 -5.89 10.68 -13.98
C CYS A 123 -6.51 12.08 -14.04
N THR A 124 -6.81 12.61 -15.23
CA THR A 124 -7.53 13.88 -15.39
C THR A 124 -8.85 13.86 -14.63
N THR A 125 -9.65 12.80 -14.78
CA THR A 125 -10.96 12.69 -14.11
C THR A 125 -10.82 12.57 -12.59
N GLU A 126 -9.85 11.78 -12.13
CA GLU A 126 -9.59 11.58 -10.70
C GLU A 126 -9.12 12.85 -10.00
N LEU A 127 -8.16 13.59 -10.56
CA LEU A 127 -7.62 14.79 -9.92
C LEU A 127 -8.67 15.90 -9.82
N GLY A 128 -9.48 16.09 -10.87
CA GLY A 128 -10.59 17.05 -10.84
C GLY A 128 -11.67 16.65 -9.83
N TYR A 129 -12.00 15.36 -9.74
CA TYR A 129 -12.97 14.88 -8.74
C TYR A 129 -12.45 15.02 -7.30
N MET A 130 -11.17 14.71 -7.06
CA MET A 130 -10.53 14.98 -5.76
C MET A 130 -10.57 16.47 -5.40
N ALA A 131 -10.39 17.36 -6.37
CA ALA A 131 -10.43 18.80 -6.14
C ALA A 131 -11.83 19.27 -5.72
N LYS A 132 -12.88 18.67 -6.29
CA LYS A 132 -14.28 18.86 -5.86
C LYS A 132 -14.54 18.34 -4.45
N LEU A 133 -13.95 17.21 -4.08
CA LEU A 133 -14.11 16.61 -2.76
C LEU A 133 -13.25 17.23 -1.66
N LYS A 134 -12.19 17.98 -1.99
CA LYS A 134 -11.28 18.58 -1.00
C LYS A 134 -12.00 19.29 0.16
N PRO A 135 -13.05 20.10 -0.05
CA PRO A 135 -13.78 20.73 1.05
C PRO A 135 -14.39 19.73 2.04
N GLU A 136 -14.77 18.52 1.60
CA GLU A 136 -15.29 17.46 2.47
C GLU A 136 -14.19 16.86 3.35
N PHE A 137 -12.95 16.74 2.84
CA PHE A 137 -11.79 16.35 3.63
C PHE A 137 -11.41 17.44 4.65
N GLU A 138 -11.48 18.71 4.26
CA GLU A 138 -11.18 19.83 5.16
C GLU A 138 -12.15 19.90 6.35
N LYS A 139 -13.45 19.66 6.13
CA LYS A 139 -14.46 19.54 7.20
C LYS A 139 -14.11 18.46 8.23
N ARG A 140 -13.32 17.45 7.84
CA ARG A 140 -12.84 16.33 8.66
C ARG A 140 -11.41 16.53 9.17
N ASN A 141 -10.91 17.77 9.18
CA ASN A 141 -9.53 18.10 9.56
C ASN A 141 -8.50 17.22 8.84
N THR A 142 -8.70 17.02 7.53
CA THR A 142 -7.87 16.14 6.69
C THR A 142 -7.27 16.93 5.53
N LYS A 143 -5.95 16.81 5.35
CA LYS A 143 -5.24 17.37 4.20
C LYS A 143 -5.19 16.36 3.06
N VAL A 144 -5.12 16.86 1.82
CA VAL A 144 -5.00 16.05 0.61
C VAL A 144 -3.72 16.47 -0.12
N ILE A 145 -2.97 15.50 -0.63
CA ILE A 145 -1.78 15.72 -1.45
C ILE A 145 -1.70 14.66 -2.54
N GLY A 146 -1.51 15.12 -3.77
CA GLY A 146 -1.31 14.25 -4.93
C GLY A 146 0.17 14.02 -5.20
N LEU A 147 0.50 12.95 -5.92
CA LEU A 147 1.85 12.64 -6.35
C LEU A 147 1.85 12.06 -7.75
N SER A 148 2.78 12.51 -8.57
CA SER A 148 3.14 11.86 -9.83
C SER A 148 4.66 11.84 -9.99
N ILE A 149 5.13 11.05 -10.94
CA ILE A 149 6.56 10.96 -11.28
C ILE A 149 6.98 11.98 -12.34
N ASP A 150 6.08 12.87 -12.74
CA ASP A 150 6.39 14.02 -13.57
C ASP A 150 6.93 15.18 -12.70
N PRO A 151 7.71 16.11 -13.27
CA PRO A 151 8.14 17.31 -12.54
C PRO A 151 6.98 18.27 -12.27
N VAL A 152 7.12 19.11 -11.24
CA VAL A 152 6.12 20.12 -10.84
C VAL A 152 5.68 21.04 -11.98
N THR A 153 6.58 21.37 -12.90
CA THR A 153 6.28 22.20 -14.08
C THR A 153 5.21 21.58 -14.98
N ASN A 154 5.17 20.25 -15.09
CA ASN A 154 4.15 19.55 -15.86
C ASN A 154 2.79 19.62 -15.16
N HIS A 155 2.78 19.45 -13.83
CA HIS A 155 1.56 19.56 -13.04
C HIS A 155 0.89 20.94 -13.22
N SER A 156 1.68 22.01 -13.18
CA SER A 156 1.18 23.37 -13.38
C SER A 156 0.61 23.62 -14.78
N GLN A 157 1.16 22.99 -15.80
CA GLN A 157 0.63 23.09 -17.17
C GLN A 157 -0.68 22.28 -17.30
N TRP A 158 -0.68 21.06 -16.79
CA TRP A 158 -1.81 20.13 -16.89
C TRP A 158 -3.01 20.53 -16.01
N ALA A 159 -2.78 21.30 -14.94
CA ALA A 159 -3.86 21.81 -14.08
C ALA A 159 -4.94 22.58 -14.86
N LYS A 160 -4.58 23.24 -15.96
CA LYS A 160 -5.52 23.96 -16.84
C LYS A 160 -6.46 22.99 -17.56
N ASP A 161 -5.92 21.91 -18.13
CA ASP A 161 -6.72 20.88 -18.79
C ASP A 161 -7.70 20.21 -17.81
N ILE A 162 -7.25 19.97 -16.57
CA ILE A 162 -8.11 19.42 -15.50
C ILE A 162 -9.23 20.39 -15.17
N GLU A 163 -8.92 21.67 -14.97
CA GLU A 163 -9.93 22.69 -14.69
C GLU A 163 -10.95 22.80 -15.83
N GLU A 164 -10.47 22.91 -17.08
CA GLU A 164 -11.32 23.04 -18.27
C GLU A 164 -12.26 21.85 -18.43
N THR A 165 -11.74 20.62 -18.30
CA THR A 165 -12.51 19.41 -18.60
C THR A 165 -13.33 18.89 -17.43
N GLN A 166 -12.88 19.11 -16.19
CA GLN A 166 -13.54 18.60 -14.99
C GLN A 166 -14.36 19.68 -14.28
N GLY A 167 -14.20 20.96 -14.63
CA GLY A 167 -14.93 22.09 -14.05
C GLY A 167 -14.47 22.48 -12.65
N THR A 168 -13.28 22.05 -12.22
CA THR A 168 -12.70 22.40 -10.92
C THR A 168 -11.18 22.36 -11.01
N ALA A 169 -10.54 23.49 -10.70
CA ALA A 169 -9.08 23.58 -10.62
C ALA A 169 -8.54 22.71 -9.49
N VAL A 170 -7.39 22.06 -9.74
CA VAL A 170 -6.63 21.38 -8.70
C VAL A 170 -6.27 22.39 -7.61
N ASN A 171 -6.68 22.10 -6.38
CA ASN A 171 -6.66 23.01 -5.24
C ASN A 171 -5.96 22.41 -4.02
N TYR A 172 -5.03 21.49 -4.27
CA TYR A 172 -4.18 20.81 -3.31
C TYR A 172 -2.77 20.64 -3.91
N PRO A 173 -1.73 20.46 -3.07
CA PRO A 173 -0.37 20.29 -3.56
C PRO A 173 -0.22 19.00 -4.39
N MET A 174 0.51 19.11 -5.50
CA MET A 174 0.95 17.98 -6.32
C MET A 174 2.47 17.83 -6.19
N ILE A 175 2.91 16.70 -5.63
CA ILE A 175 4.33 16.34 -5.53
C ILE A 175 4.86 15.94 -6.90
N GLY A 176 5.95 16.58 -7.32
CA GLY A 176 6.72 16.14 -8.49
C GLY A 176 7.86 15.21 -8.09
N ASP A 177 7.73 13.92 -8.39
CA ASP A 177 8.65 12.86 -7.96
C ASP A 177 9.46 12.26 -9.12
N ALA A 178 10.10 13.12 -9.92
CA ALA A 178 10.88 12.71 -11.11
C ALA A 178 11.96 11.66 -10.79
N ASP A 179 12.61 11.81 -9.64
CA ASP A 179 13.67 10.92 -9.14
C ASP A 179 13.14 9.61 -8.50
N LEU A 180 11.83 9.45 -8.40
CA LEU A 180 11.13 8.31 -7.76
C LEU A 180 11.41 8.17 -6.26
N ASN A 181 11.79 9.24 -5.57
CA ASN A 181 12.16 9.18 -4.17
C ASN A 181 10.95 8.79 -3.31
N VAL A 182 9.84 9.52 -3.45
CA VAL A 182 8.64 9.30 -2.63
C VAL A 182 7.92 8.01 -3.10
N ALA A 183 7.83 7.76 -4.39
CA ALA A 183 7.24 6.55 -4.95
C ALA A 183 7.99 5.29 -4.48
N LYS A 184 9.32 5.32 -4.37
CA LYS A 184 10.09 4.22 -3.80
C LYS A 184 9.91 4.09 -2.30
N LEU A 185 9.85 5.20 -1.55
CA LEU A 185 9.65 5.20 -0.10
C LEU A 185 8.31 4.58 0.27
N TYR A 186 7.27 4.88 -0.50
CA TYR A 186 5.91 4.39 -0.28
C TYR A 186 5.58 3.07 -0.98
N ASP A 187 6.58 2.39 -1.56
CA ASP A 187 6.41 1.13 -2.29
C ASP A 187 5.35 1.21 -3.42
N MET A 188 5.19 2.41 -4.00
CA MET A 188 4.28 2.68 -5.11
C MET A 188 4.89 2.26 -6.46
N ILE A 189 6.20 2.04 -6.51
CA ILE A 189 6.90 1.59 -7.72
C ILE A 189 7.92 0.52 -7.38
N HIS A 190 8.15 -0.37 -8.36
CA HIS A 190 9.16 -1.41 -8.25
C HIS A 190 10.51 -0.83 -7.79
N PRO A 191 11.19 -1.42 -6.80
CA PRO A 191 12.38 -0.85 -6.19
C PRO A 191 13.52 -0.58 -7.18
N ASN A 192 13.63 -1.41 -8.22
CA ASN A 192 14.65 -1.27 -9.26
C ASN A 192 14.28 -0.26 -10.36
N ALA A 193 13.13 0.42 -10.27
CA ALA A 193 12.78 1.46 -11.24
C ALA A 193 13.77 2.63 -11.14
N SER A 194 14.28 3.10 -12.28
CA SER A 194 15.28 4.18 -12.36
C SER A 194 14.69 5.48 -12.89
N GLY A 195 15.16 6.62 -12.36
CA GLY A 195 14.85 8.04 -12.64
C GLY A 195 14.64 8.51 -14.10
N GLY A 196 15.06 7.73 -15.10
CA GLY A 196 15.26 8.19 -16.48
C GLY A 196 14.00 8.46 -17.31
N SER A 197 14.16 9.27 -18.35
CA SER A 197 13.15 9.70 -19.33
C SER A 197 13.49 9.19 -20.75
N PRO A 198 12.51 8.83 -21.61
CA PRO A 198 11.08 8.94 -21.40
C PRO A 198 10.48 7.69 -20.75
N ARG A 199 9.64 7.88 -19.72
CA ARG A 199 8.75 6.82 -19.21
C ARG A 199 7.35 6.98 -19.76
N THR A 200 6.67 5.87 -19.98
CA THR A 200 5.23 5.81 -20.28
C THR A 200 4.43 5.61 -19.00
N ALA A 201 3.10 5.81 -19.06
CA ALA A 201 2.25 5.46 -17.91
C ALA A 201 2.38 3.97 -17.55
N ASN A 202 2.52 3.09 -18.55
CA ASN A 202 2.67 1.65 -18.34
C ASN A 202 3.91 1.28 -17.53
N ASP A 203 5.01 2.01 -17.73
CA ASP A 203 6.25 1.80 -16.97
C ASP A 203 6.10 2.14 -15.47
N ASN A 204 5.03 2.86 -15.11
CA ASN A 204 4.76 3.38 -13.75
C ASN A 204 3.43 2.88 -13.19
N ALA A 205 2.93 1.75 -13.70
CA ALA A 205 1.57 1.28 -13.46
C ALA A 205 1.18 1.11 -11.99
N THR A 206 2.15 0.80 -11.14
CA THR A 206 1.95 0.51 -9.72
C THR A 206 1.72 1.76 -8.88
N ILE A 207 1.91 2.96 -9.44
CA ILE A 207 1.83 4.22 -8.68
C ILE A 207 0.40 4.61 -8.36
N ARG A 208 -0.66 3.96 -8.86
CA ARG A 208 -2.04 4.31 -8.45
C ARG A 208 -2.36 3.76 -7.05
N ALA A 209 -1.87 4.46 -6.03
CA ALA A 209 -2.04 4.13 -4.63
C ALA A 209 -2.73 5.28 -3.87
N VAL A 210 -3.34 4.96 -2.73
CA VAL A 210 -3.89 5.92 -1.78
C VAL A 210 -3.49 5.47 -0.37
N PHE A 211 -2.96 6.39 0.43
CA PHE A 211 -2.60 6.18 1.83
C PHE A 211 -3.42 7.12 2.69
N LEU A 212 -4.15 6.56 3.66
CA LEU A 212 -4.81 7.31 4.72
C LEU A 212 -3.88 7.32 5.92
N ILE A 213 -3.44 8.50 6.34
CA ILE A 213 -2.43 8.69 7.37
C ILE A 213 -3.04 9.48 8.51
N GLY A 214 -2.91 8.94 9.73
CA GLY A 214 -3.43 9.57 10.94
C GLY A 214 -2.56 10.74 11.43
N PRO A 215 -3.07 11.53 12.39
CA PRO A 215 -2.30 12.60 13.03
C PRO A 215 -1.08 12.08 13.80
N ASP A 216 -1.13 10.82 14.22
CA ASP A 216 -0.01 10.05 14.82
C ASP A 216 1.02 9.56 13.78
N LYS A 217 0.94 10.07 12.54
CA LYS A 217 1.78 9.71 11.40
C LYS A 217 1.67 8.25 10.97
N LYS A 218 0.76 7.46 11.54
CA LYS A 218 0.63 6.05 11.16
C LYS A 218 -0.28 5.86 9.98
N VAL A 219 0.08 4.91 9.11
CA VAL A 219 -0.76 4.47 8.00
C VAL A 219 -1.97 3.70 8.55
N LYS A 220 -3.17 4.14 8.20
CA LYS A 220 -4.45 3.59 8.68
C LYS A 220 -5.14 2.72 7.64
N ALA A 221 -4.94 3.03 6.37
CA ALA A 221 -5.43 2.23 5.26
C ALA A 221 -4.63 2.52 3.99
N THR A 222 -4.62 1.54 3.08
CA THR A 222 -3.99 1.63 1.77
C THR A 222 -4.91 1.07 0.70
N PHE A 223 -5.05 1.78 -0.41
CA PHE A 223 -5.70 1.27 -1.62
C PHE A 223 -4.68 1.20 -2.75
N THR A 224 -4.70 0.12 -3.53
CA THR A 224 -3.87 -0.01 -4.74
C THR A 224 -4.78 -0.44 -5.88
N TYR A 225 -4.80 0.34 -6.95
CA TYR A 225 -5.63 0.10 -8.13
C TYR A 225 -4.73 -0.06 -9.36
N PRO A 226 -5.11 -0.86 -10.37
CA PRO A 226 -4.40 -0.85 -11.64
C PRO A 226 -4.66 0.48 -12.39
N MET A 227 -3.81 0.83 -13.35
CA MET A 227 -3.98 2.04 -14.16
C MET A 227 -5.34 2.12 -14.86
N SER A 228 -5.87 0.97 -15.28
CA SER A 228 -7.10 0.81 -16.04
C SER A 228 -8.38 1.02 -15.22
N ALA A 229 -8.30 1.06 -13.90
CA ALA A 229 -9.44 1.27 -13.02
C ALA A 229 -9.28 2.60 -12.26
N GLY A 230 -10.12 3.58 -12.59
CA GLY A 230 -10.23 4.81 -11.82
C GLY A 230 -10.71 4.52 -10.39
N ARG A 231 -10.19 5.27 -9.42
CA ARG A 231 -10.53 5.12 -8.01
C ARG A 231 -11.90 5.71 -7.69
N ASN A 232 -12.54 5.11 -6.70
CA ASN A 232 -13.72 5.69 -6.07
C ASN A 232 -13.28 6.51 -4.84
N PHE A 233 -13.26 7.84 -4.95
CA PHE A 233 -12.89 8.70 -3.82
C PHE A 233 -14.01 8.91 -2.79
N ASP A 234 -15.27 8.58 -3.11
CA ASP A 234 -16.31 8.48 -2.09
C ASP A 234 -16.01 7.36 -1.09
N GLU A 235 -15.40 6.27 -1.55
CA GLU A 235 -14.95 5.20 -0.64
C GLU A 235 -13.80 5.66 0.25
N VAL A 236 -12.88 6.48 -0.27
CA VAL A 236 -11.81 7.08 0.53
C VAL A 236 -12.39 7.97 1.61
N LEU A 237 -13.39 8.80 1.28
CA LEU A 237 -14.10 9.67 2.22
C LEU A 237 -14.90 8.85 3.26
N ARG A 238 -15.63 7.82 2.83
CA ARG A 238 -16.40 6.92 3.71
C ARG A 238 -15.48 6.17 4.68
N LEU A 239 -14.33 5.70 4.21
CA LEU A 239 -13.36 5.04 5.08
C LEU A 239 -12.72 6.01 6.07
N LEU A 240 -12.43 7.25 5.65
CA LEU A 240 -11.98 8.30 6.57
C LEU A 240 -13.00 8.53 7.69
N ASP A 241 -14.30 8.64 7.36
CA ASP A 241 -15.38 8.76 8.35
C ASP A 241 -15.38 7.59 9.35
N ALA A 242 -15.26 6.37 8.85
CA ALA A 242 -15.19 5.18 9.69
C ALA A 242 -13.96 5.20 10.61
N LEU A 243 -12.79 5.55 10.08
CA LEU A 243 -11.53 5.58 10.84
C LEU A 243 -11.54 6.65 11.93
N GLN A 244 -12.06 7.84 11.64
CA GLN A 244 -12.19 8.91 12.63
C GLN A 244 -13.22 8.55 13.71
N LEU A 245 -14.34 7.91 13.33
CA LEU A 245 -15.34 7.43 14.27
C LEU A 245 -14.75 6.39 15.22
N ASN A 246 -14.06 5.39 14.69
CA ASN A 246 -13.44 4.30 15.47
C ASN A 246 -12.30 4.81 16.38
N ALA A 247 -11.63 5.89 15.99
CA ALA A 247 -10.61 6.54 16.81
C ALA A 247 -11.22 7.34 17.97
N LYS A 248 -12.35 8.03 17.73
CA LYS A 248 -13.04 8.85 18.74
C LYS A 248 -13.89 8.01 19.69
N HIS A 249 -14.51 6.94 19.19
CA HIS A 249 -15.39 6.07 19.95
C HIS A 249 -14.94 4.62 19.78
N THR A 250 -14.91 3.85 20.88
CA THR A 250 -14.68 2.39 20.82
C THR A 250 -15.89 1.68 20.18
N VAL A 251 -15.96 1.74 18.85
CA VAL A 251 -16.96 1.13 17.97
C VAL A 251 -16.28 0.57 16.72
N ALA A 252 -16.99 -0.27 15.97
CA ALA A 252 -16.56 -0.74 14.66
C ALA A 252 -17.68 -0.52 13.63
N THR A 253 -17.32 -0.19 12.40
CA THR A 253 -18.30 0.03 11.32
C THR A 253 -18.56 -1.28 10.56
N PRO A 254 -19.82 -1.71 10.36
CA PRO A 254 -20.14 -2.92 9.60
C PRO A 254 -19.80 -2.81 8.10
N VAL A 255 -20.00 -3.92 7.38
CA VAL A 255 -19.86 -3.95 5.92
C VAL A 255 -20.77 -2.89 5.26
N ASN A 256 -20.23 -2.18 4.27
CA ASN A 256 -20.91 -1.12 3.51
C ASN A 256 -21.45 0.05 4.35
N TRP A 257 -21.01 0.19 5.61
CA TRP A 257 -21.47 1.22 6.52
C TRP A 257 -21.30 2.64 5.94
N ARG A 258 -22.33 3.46 6.13
CA ARG A 258 -22.33 4.90 5.83
C ARG A 258 -22.55 5.74 7.10
N PRO A 259 -22.06 6.99 7.14
CA PRO A 259 -22.35 7.90 8.25
C PRO A 259 -23.84 8.00 8.56
N GLY A 260 -24.19 7.84 9.82
CA GLY A 260 -25.55 7.81 10.36
C GLY A 260 -26.10 6.40 10.60
N GLU A 261 -25.51 5.36 10.01
CA GLU A 261 -25.95 3.98 10.20
C GLU A 261 -25.42 3.37 11.51
N ASP A 262 -26.12 2.33 11.99
CA ASP A 262 -25.74 1.58 13.19
C ASP A 262 -24.30 1.05 13.09
N VAL A 263 -23.61 1.09 14.23
CA VAL A 263 -22.25 0.57 14.42
C VAL A 263 -22.26 -0.68 15.30
N ILE A 264 -21.15 -1.41 15.28
CA ILE A 264 -20.93 -2.61 16.07
C ILE A 264 -20.21 -2.24 17.37
N ILE A 265 -20.70 -2.77 18.49
CA ILE A 265 -19.98 -2.74 19.76
C ILE A 265 -18.90 -3.82 19.73
N PRO A 266 -17.60 -3.48 19.75
CA PRO A 266 -16.52 -4.45 19.62
C PRO A 266 -16.58 -5.52 20.72
N THR A 267 -16.08 -6.71 20.42
CA THR A 267 -16.02 -7.83 21.38
C THR A 267 -15.11 -7.55 22.58
N SER A 268 -14.24 -6.54 22.49
CA SER A 268 -13.42 -6.06 23.60
C SER A 268 -14.19 -5.28 24.67
N VAL A 269 -15.43 -4.87 24.40
CA VAL A 269 -16.29 -4.17 25.36
C VAL A 269 -17.19 -5.20 26.05
N SER A 270 -17.14 -5.34 27.39
CA SER A 270 -18.02 -6.27 28.10
C SER A 270 -19.50 -5.86 28.00
N ASP A 271 -20.43 -6.74 28.36
CA ASP A 271 -21.86 -6.39 28.38
C ASP A 271 -22.18 -5.34 29.47
N GLU A 272 -21.48 -5.39 30.61
CA GLU A 272 -21.62 -4.41 31.68
C GLU A 272 -21.15 -3.03 31.21
N ASP A 273 -20.00 -2.96 30.56
CA ASP A 273 -19.46 -1.70 30.04
C ASP A 273 -20.27 -1.16 28.86
N ALA A 274 -20.79 -2.05 28.00
CA ALA A 274 -21.71 -1.67 26.94
C ALA A 274 -23.00 -1.04 27.51
N LYS A 275 -23.59 -1.63 28.57
CA LYS A 275 -24.78 -1.08 29.23
C LYS A 275 -24.53 0.28 29.88
N LYS A 276 -23.34 0.49 30.46
CA LYS A 276 -22.95 1.79 31.01
C LYS A 276 -22.75 2.84 29.91
N LYS A 277 -22.12 2.45 28.80
CA LYS A 277 -21.80 3.35 27.69
C LYS A 277 -23.03 3.73 26.86
N TYR A 278 -23.99 2.82 26.75
CA TYR A 278 -25.22 2.98 25.96
C TYR A 278 -26.45 2.76 26.86
N PRO A 279 -26.78 3.73 27.74
CA PRO A 279 -27.89 3.59 28.70
C PRO A 279 -29.26 3.51 28.03
N ASP A 280 -29.41 4.06 26.83
CA ASP A 280 -30.62 3.95 25.99
C ASP A 280 -30.79 2.55 25.37
N GLY A 281 -29.81 1.66 25.58
CA GLY A 281 -29.80 0.29 25.10
C GLY A 281 -29.05 0.10 23.78
N PHE A 282 -28.85 -1.17 23.44
CA PHE A 282 -28.25 -1.63 22.18
C PHE A 282 -28.88 -2.97 21.77
N LYS A 283 -28.83 -3.28 20.48
CA LYS A 283 -29.39 -4.51 19.93
C LYS A 283 -28.38 -5.65 20.02
N THR A 284 -28.76 -6.76 20.64
CA THR A 284 -27.94 -7.97 20.69
C THR A 284 -28.53 -9.04 19.77
N LEU A 285 -27.86 -9.30 18.64
CA LEU A 285 -28.23 -10.39 17.73
C LEU A 285 -27.55 -11.70 18.14
N LYS A 286 -26.29 -11.60 18.57
CA LYS A 286 -25.47 -12.65 19.20
C LYS A 286 -24.55 -12.02 20.23
N PRO A 287 -23.95 -12.78 21.17
CA PRO A 287 -23.03 -12.21 22.16
C PRO A 287 -21.88 -11.38 21.55
N TYR A 288 -21.39 -11.77 20.37
CA TYR A 288 -20.35 -11.05 19.62
C TYR A 288 -20.88 -10.06 18.57
N LEU A 289 -22.19 -10.06 18.30
CA LEU A 289 -22.83 -9.23 17.28
C LEU A 289 -23.87 -8.35 17.94
N ARG A 290 -23.37 -7.24 18.47
CA ARG A 290 -24.14 -6.20 19.15
C ARG A 290 -24.06 -4.93 18.32
N THR A 291 -25.20 -4.31 18.03
CA THR A 291 -25.29 -3.07 17.25
C THR A 291 -25.91 -1.96 18.07
N VAL A 292 -25.47 -0.72 17.83
CA VAL A 292 -25.97 0.48 18.47
C VAL A 292 -25.98 1.62 17.46
N ALA A 293 -26.88 2.59 17.63
CA ALA A 293 -26.88 3.79 16.80
C ALA A 293 -25.50 4.48 16.86
N GLN A 294 -25.08 5.11 15.76
CA GLN A 294 -23.81 5.82 15.72
C GLN A 294 -23.73 6.87 16.85
N PRO A 295 -22.66 6.86 17.67
CA PRO A 295 -22.45 7.90 18.68
C PRO A 295 -22.10 9.25 18.02
N LYS A 296 -22.53 10.34 18.66
CA LYS A 296 -22.26 11.72 18.23
C LYS A 296 -20.94 12.24 18.83
#